data_AF-F4RSJ8-F1
#
_entry.id   AF-F4RSJ8-F1
#
_cell.length_a   1.000
_cell.length_b   1.000
_cell.length_c   1.000
_cell.angle_alpha   90.00
_cell.angle_beta   90.00
_cell.angle_gamma   90.00
#
_symmetry.space_group_name_H-M   'P 1'
#
loop_
_entity.id
_entity.type
_entity.pdbx_description
1 polymer ?
#
loop_
_entity_poly.entity_id
_entity_poly.type
_entity_poly.pdbx_seq_one_letter_code
_entity_poly.pdbx_strand_id
1 'polypeptide(L)'
;MVSHLKKAQIRLSNAESALHQLRTEHGHTVEYLSVQWDQQRATQMDVISRTAREKKERMIDLLNMEEKLIEAREDLRKLKLKKKRARTGREKQELLNIPQSLVLMETQIHNAAAELGTQEFLELTGLTDDRAKPLLALQVAKSKLYEARVGVIEARRRAERTSGSTSQARMGEIKSKMSKVLKAKFNTYHRRVKAYNEKFAPTPLLDDPSLAEVEKMEITDLFWSGGSTLSHPGEPWASDLPTREGIQLYLSLRSSREELCRIAREVRQLTQWAVDYQSKIDSIDQQTPAGEDEINVNTAASLRLGLSKEMRRLWFHWNPDLVTLIRSTAVYLSSGSRLRDDQVLITRWKSLMEAQFGHWEQVLATIVEGEERDMVKENEAEAEEDDLYTSENFEMGEDDLENM
;
A
#
# COMPACT_ATOMS: atom_id res chain seq x y z
N MET A 1 5.46 -0.12 -19.56
CA MET A 1 6.85 -0.15 -19.04
C MET A 1 7.59 1.18 -19.11
N VAL A 2 7.60 1.91 -20.24
CA VAL A 2 8.34 3.19 -20.39
C VAL A 2 7.98 4.24 -19.32
N SER A 3 6.70 4.40 -19.01
CA SER A 3 6.24 5.32 -17.95
C SER A 3 6.78 4.93 -16.56
N HIS A 4 6.82 3.62 -16.25
CA HIS A 4 7.37 3.12 -14.98
C HIS A 4 8.87 3.37 -14.88
N LEU A 5 9.62 3.12 -15.96
CA LEU A 5 11.06 3.41 -16.02
C LEU A 5 11.35 4.89 -15.71
N LYS A 6 10.63 5.81 -16.38
CA LYS A 6 10.78 7.26 -16.15
C LYS A 6 10.46 7.64 -14.70
N LYS A 7 9.36 7.11 -14.14
CA LYS A 7 8.98 7.36 -12.74
C LYS A 7 10.05 6.87 -11.77
N ALA A 8 10.59 5.66 -11.97
CA ALA A 8 11.65 5.10 -11.13
C ALA A 8 12.96 5.90 -11.23
N GLN A 9 13.34 6.39 -12.43
CA GLN A 9 14.50 7.25 -12.62
C GLN A 9 14.36 8.61 -11.90
N ILE A 10 13.18 9.23 -11.98
CA ILE A 10 12.90 10.49 -11.27
C ILE A 10 12.99 10.28 -9.76
N ARG A 11 12.39 9.20 -9.24
CA ARG A 11 12.48 8.85 -7.81
C ARG A 11 13.93 8.65 -7.38
N LEU A 12 14.72 7.93 -8.18
CA LEU A 12 16.14 7.74 -7.90
C LEU A 12 16.89 9.07 -7.81
N SER A 13 16.75 9.92 -8.83
CA SER A 13 17.42 11.23 -8.88
C SER A 13 17.02 12.14 -7.71
N ASN A 14 15.74 12.13 -7.34
CA ASN A 14 15.24 12.92 -6.21
C ASN A 14 15.82 12.40 -4.88
N ALA A 15 15.84 11.08 -4.68
CA ALA A 15 16.40 10.47 -3.49
C ALA A 15 17.91 10.71 -3.37
N GLU A 16 18.66 10.63 -4.47
CA GLU A 16 20.10 10.93 -4.50
C GLU A 16 20.39 12.39 -4.16
N SER A 17 19.61 13.32 -4.71
CA SER A 17 19.76 14.75 -4.43
C SER A 17 19.43 15.08 -2.97
N ALA A 18 18.34 14.52 -2.43
CA ALA A 18 17.94 14.74 -1.04
C ALA A 18 18.93 14.11 -0.04
N LEU A 19 19.45 12.92 -0.33
CA LEU A 19 20.51 12.31 0.50
C LEU A 19 21.81 13.12 0.47
N HIS A 20 22.14 13.72 -0.68
CA HIS A 20 23.29 14.62 -0.76
C HIS A 20 23.09 15.87 0.11
N GLN A 21 21.90 16.46 0.11
CA GLN A 21 21.55 17.61 0.96
C GLN A 21 21.65 17.25 2.45
N LEU A 22 21.07 16.12 2.87
CA LEU A 22 21.17 15.64 4.25
C LEU A 22 22.62 15.38 4.67
N ARG A 23 23.45 14.85 3.75
CA ARG A 23 24.88 14.66 4.01
C ARG A 23 25.60 15.99 4.21
N THR A 24 25.26 17.03 3.45
CA THR A 24 25.87 18.36 3.60
C THR A 24 25.42 19.10 4.85
N GLU A 25 24.17 18.93 5.26
CA GLU A 25 23.58 19.65 6.39
C GLU A 25 23.85 18.98 7.75
N HIS A 26 23.77 17.66 7.80
CA HIS A 26 23.82 16.89 9.05
C HIS A 26 24.96 15.87 9.12
N GLY A 27 25.71 15.68 8.02
CA GLY A 27 26.82 14.72 7.98
C GLY A 27 26.40 13.25 7.94
N HIS A 28 25.11 12.95 7.80
CA HIS A 28 24.62 11.57 7.73
C HIS A 28 25.10 10.87 6.45
N THR A 29 25.77 9.73 6.59
CA THR A 29 26.20 8.91 5.47
C THR A 29 25.21 7.78 5.17
N VAL A 30 25.28 7.24 3.95
CA VAL A 30 24.44 6.10 3.54
C VAL A 30 24.71 4.88 4.43
N GLU A 31 25.95 4.68 4.86
CA GLU A 31 26.32 3.59 5.78
C GLU A 31 25.67 3.77 7.15
N TYR A 32 25.70 4.98 7.70
CA TYR A 32 25.04 5.29 8.97
C TYR A 32 23.53 4.99 8.89
N LEU A 33 22.86 5.47 7.86
CA LEU A 33 21.43 5.26 7.66
C LEU A 33 21.09 3.77 7.47
N SER A 34 21.97 3.00 6.82
CA SER A 34 21.78 1.56 6.68
C SER A 34 21.84 0.82 8.02
N VAL A 35 22.78 1.19 8.89
CA VAL A 35 22.92 0.59 10.23
C VAL A 35 21.72 0.96 11.09
N GLN A 36 21.28 2.22 11.04
CA GLN A 36 20.08 2.69 11.76
C GLN A 36 18.83 1.95 11.29
N TRP A 37 18.68 1.71 9.98
CA TRP A 37 17.60 0.90 9.44
C TRP A 37 17.67 -0.57 9.91
N ASP A 38 18.86 -1.16 9.97
CA ASP A 38 19.03 -2.54 10.44
C ASP A 38 18.68 -2.70 11.92
N GLN A 39 19.03 -1.72 12.73
CA GLN A 39 18.62 -1.64 14.13
C GLN A 39 17.09 -1.53 14.25
N GLN A 40 16.47 -0.61 13.50
CA GLN A 40 15.02 -0.49 13.46
C GLN A 40 14.34 -1.82 13.08
N ARG A 41 14.85 -2.52 12.06
CA ARG A 41 14.32 -3.82 11.64
C ARG A 41 14.47 -4.89 12.71
N ALA A 42 15.65 -4.99 13.34
CA ALA A 42 15.90 -5.98 14.39
C ALA A 42 14.91 -5.81 15.55
N THR A 43 14.69 -4.57 15.99
CA THR A 43 13.73 -4.27 17.05
C THR A 43 12.29 -4.55 16.63
N GLN A 44 11.92 -4.25 15.38
CA GLN A 44 10.62 -4.64 14.84
C GLN A 44 10.43 -6.16 14.79
N MET A 45 11.48 -6.94 14.47
CA MET A 45 11.41 -8.40 14.49
C MET A 45 11.26 -8.95 15.92
N ASP A 46 11.87 -8.33 16.92
CA ASP A 46 11.73 -8.74 18.32
C ASP A 46 10.30 -8.51 18.85
N VAL A 47 9.65 -7.42 18.42
CA VAL A 47 8.22 -7.15 18.70
C VAL A 47 7.28 -8.16 18.00
N ILE A 48 7.74 -8.82 16.93
CA ILE A 48 6.98 -9.90 16.26
C ILE A 48 7.06 -11.23 17.04
N SER A 49 7.87 -11.30 18.11
CA SER A 49 7.80 -12.43 19.04
C SER A 49 6.37 -12.63 19.57
N ARG A 50 5.93 -13.89 19.65
CA ARG A 50 4.54 -14.25 20.03
C ARG A 50 4.12 -13.60 21.35
N THR A 51 5.04 -13.50 22.29
CA THR A 51 4.84 -12.88 23.60
C THR A 51 4.59 -11.38 23.52
N ALA A 52 5.29 -10.66 22.65
CA ALA A 52 5.07 -9.22 22.47
C ALA A 52 3.74 -8.92 21.76
N ARG A 53 3.35 -9.78 20.81
CA ARG A 53 2.06 -9.70 20.12
C ARG A 53 0.88 -9.88 21.07
N GLU A 54 0.87 -10.95 21.86
CA GLU A 54 -0.21 -11.23 22.82
C GLU A 54 -0.37 -10.08 23.84
N LYS A 55 0.75 -9.51 24.30
CA LYS A 55 0.72 -8.35 25.22
C LYS A 55 0.17 -7.09 24.54
N LYS A 56 0.53 -6.83 23.28
CA LYS A 56 -0.01 -5.69 22.50
C LYS A 56 -1.53 -5.84 22.28
N GLU A 57 -2.00 -7.06 22.05
CA GLU A 57 -3.42 -7.38 21.89
C GLU A 57 -4.22 -7.11 23.17
N ARG A 58 -3.73 -7.54 24.33
CA ARG A 58 -4.37 -7.18 25.60
C ARG A 58 -4.38 -5.68 25.87
N MET A 59 -3.35 -4.95 25.44
CA MET A 59 -3.36 -3.48 25.49
C MET A 59 -4.44 -2.90 24.55
N ILE A 60 -4.58 -3.44 23.33
CA ILE A 60 -5.66 -3.06 22.41
C ILE A 60 -7.03 -3.20 23.09
N ASP A 61 -7.25 -4.30 23.80
CA ASP A 61 -8.49 -4.55 24.54
C ASP A 61 -8.70 -3.55 25.67
N LEU A 62 -7.68 -3.31 26.49
CA LEU A 62 -7.74 -2.31 27.56
C LEU A 62 -8.10 -0.93 27.02
N LEU A 63 -7.51 -0.51 25.90
CA LEU A 63 -7.80 0.78 25.27
C LEU A 63 -9.22 0.85 24.72
N ASN A 64 -9.73 -0.26 24.18
CA ASN A 64 -11.11 -0.37 23.73
C ASN A 64 -12.08 -0.22 24.91
N MET A 65 -11.78 -0.85 26.05
CA MET A 65 -12.59 -0.72 27.26
C MET A 65 -12.53 0.70 27.83
N GLU A 66 -11.36 1.34 27.85
CA GLU A 66 -11.21 2.74 28.25
C GLU A 66 -12.03 3.69 27.35
N GLU A 67 -12.04 3.48 26.03
CA GLU A 67 -12.83 4.33 25.13
C GLU A 67 -14.33 4.10 25.33
N LYS A 68 -14.79 2.85 25.46
CA LYS A 68 -16.19 2.52 25.80
C LYS A 68 -16.64 3.20 27.09
N LEU A 69 -15.76 3.28 28.10
CA LEU A 69 -16.03 4.00 29.34
C LEU A 69 -16.20 5.51 29.10
N ILE A 70 -15.36 6.11 28.25
CA ILE A 70 -15.45 7.53 27.92
C ILE A 70 -16.74 7.83 27.15
N GLU A 71 -17.09 7.00 26.17
CA GLU A 71 -18.34 7.10 25.42
C GLU A 71 -19.55 6.99 26.35
N ALA A 72 -19.58 5.99 27.26
CA ALA A 72 -20.64 5.84 28.24
C ALA A 72 -20.79 7.07 29.16
N ARG A 73 -19.67 7.70 29.55
CA ARG A 73 -19.68 8.96 30.33
C ARG A 73 -20.21 10.14 29.54
N GLU A 74 -19.90 10.22 28.25
CA GLU A 74 -20.43 11.25 27.35
C GLU A 74 -21.93 11.08 27.13
N ASP A 75 -22.39 9.87 26.94
CA ASP A 75 -23.80 9.57 26.74
C ASP A 75 -24.61 9.84 28.02
N LEU A 76 -24.07 9.50 29.19
CA LEU A 76 -24.63 9.95 30.47
C LEU A 76 -24.73 11.48 30.54
N ARG A 77 -23.69 12.22 30.12
CA ARG A 77 -23.71 13.69 30.07
C ARG A 77 -24.81 14.19 29.14
N LYS A 78 -24.90 13.67 27.91
CA LYS A 78 -25.95 14.03 26.93
C LYS A 78 -27.36 13.76 27.47
N LEU A 79 -27.57 12.59 28.08
CA LEU A 79 -28.85 12.20 28.70
C LEU A 79 -29.22 13.12 29.88
N LYS A 80 -28.24 13.51 30.71
CA LYS A 80 -28.44 14.48 31.79
C LYS A 80 -28.81 15.87 31.26
N LEU A 81 -28.20 16.31 30.15
CA LEU A 81 -28.50 17.59 29.49
C LEU A 81 -29.88 17.63 28.83
N LYS A 82 -30.41 16.50 28.34
CA LYS A 82 -31.79 16.44 27.81
C LYS A 82 -32.81 16.81 28.90
N LYS A 83 -33.73 17.73 28.58
CA LYS A 83 -34.84 18.14 29.48
C LYS A 83 -35.63 16.91 29.93
N LYS A 84 -35.92 16.78 31.23
CA LYS A 84 -36.63 15.63 31.82
C LYS A 84 -37.95 15.25 31.11
N ARG A 85 -38.67 16.24 30.56
CA ARG A 85 -39.95 16.05 29.85
C ARG A 85 -39.80 15.53 28.41
N ALA A 86 -38.62 15.68 27.80
CA ALA A 86 -38.31 15.20 26.46
C ALA A 86 -37.68 13.80 26.45
N ARG A 87 -37.54 13.16 27.63
CA ARG A 87 -36.91 11.84 27.76
C ARG A 87 -37.91 10.72 27.52
N THR A 88 -37.54 9.76 26.68
CA THR A 88 -38.35 8.54 26.48
C THR A 88 -38.26 7.60 27.69
N GLY A 89 -39.18 6.65 27.80
CA GLY A 89 -39.18 5.65 28.90
C GLY A 89 -37.89 4.83 28.95
N ARG A 90 -37.36 4.46 27.78
CA ARG A 90 -36.08 3.74 27.64
C ARG A 90 -34.89 4.54 28.17
N GLU A 91 -34.80 5.83 27.83
CA GLU A 91 -33.74 6.73 28.32
C GLU A 91 -33.76 6.92 29.85
N LYS A 92 -34.94 6.81 30.48
CA LYS A 92 -35.05 6.85 31.95
C LYS A 92 -34.52 5.57 32.59
N GLN A 93 -34.74 4.42 31.97
CA GLN A 93 -34.23 3.13 32.44
C GLN A 93 -32.71 3.05 32.23
N GLU A 94 -32.21 3.53 31.10
CA GLU A 94 -30.77 3.67 30.84
C GLU A 94 -30.10 4.56 31.89
N LEU A 95 -30.70 5.69 32.31
CA LEU A 95 -30.17 6.53 33.39
C LEU A 95 -30.03 5.81 34.75
N LEU A 96 -30.84 4.78 35.01
CA LEU A 96 -30.74 3.97 36.23
C LEU A 96 -29.64 2.90 36.11
N ASN A 97 -29.44 2.35 34.91
CA ASN A 97 -28.53 1.23 34.67
C ASN A 97 -27.10 1.67 34.33
N ILE A 98 -26.93 2.81 33.63
CA ILE A 98 -25.61 3.33 33.20
C ILE A 98 -24.65 3.51 34.38
N PRO A 99 -25.04 4.04 35.56
CA PRO A 99 -24.12 4.15 36.69
C PRO A 99 -23.57 2.81 37.19
N GLN A 100 -24.40 1.76 37.24
CA GLN A 100 -23.96 0.42 37.62
C GLN A 100 -23.05 -0.19 36.55
N SER A 101 -23.41 -0.03 35.28
CA SER A 101 -22.58 -0.45 34.15
C SER A 101 -21.23 0.28 34.12
N LEU A 102 -21.19 1.56 34.50
CA LEU A 102 -19.96 2.34 34.58
C LEU A 102 -19.00 1.77 35.63
N VAL A 103 -19.50 1.45 36.83
CA VAL A 103 -18.69 0.84 37.89
C VAL A 103 -18.17 -0.54 37.47
N LEU A 104 -18.97 -1.31 36.72
CA LEU A 104 -18.51 -2.58 36.15
C LEU A 104 -17.40 -2.38 35.11
N MET A 105 -17.52 -1.40 34.21
CA MET A 105 -16.45 -1.08 33.25
C MET A 105 -15.18 -0.60 33.96
N GLU A 106 -15.31 0.24 35.00
CA GLU A 106 -14.18 0.73 35.80
C GLU A 106 -13.46 -0.41 36.52
N THR A 107 -14.21 -1.37 37.10
CA THR A 107 -13.61 -2.54 37.75
C THR A 107 -12.95 -3.48 36.73
N GLN A 108 -13.55 -3.69 35.56
CA GLN A 108 -12.94 -4.47 34.46
C GLN A 108 -11.64 -3.84 33.97
N ILE A 109 -11.60 -2.51 33.77
CA ILE A 109 -10.39 -1.79 33.39
C ILE A 109 -9.32 -1.90 34.48
N HIS A 110 -9.71 -1.79 35.75
CA HIS A 110 -8.79 -1.93 36.87
C HIS A 110 -8.15 -3.33 36.92
N ASN A 111 -8.96 -4.39 36.75
CA ASN A 111 -8.48 -5.76 36.76
C ASN A 111 -7.57 -6.05 35.55
N ALA A 112 -8.00 -5.67 34.33
CA ALA A 112 -7.18 -5.82 33.12
C ALA A 112 -5.86 -5.03 33.23
N ALA A 113 -5.88 -3.84 33.82
CA ALA A 113 -4.68 -3.05 34.07
C ALA A 113 -3.74 -3.69 35.10
N ALA A 114 -4.28 -4.38 36.11
CA ALA A 114 -3.50 -5.09 37.11
C ALA A 114 -2.86 -6.37 36.54
N GLU A 115 -3.59 -7.11 35.70
CA GLU A 115 -3.10 -8.30 35.00
C GLU A 115 -1.97 -8.00 34.02
N LEU A 116 -1.96 -6.81 33.40
CA LEU A 116 -0.93 -6.40 32.46
C LEU A 116 0.41 -6.00 33.09
N GLY A 117 0.46 -5.73 34.41
CA GLY A 117 1.69 -5.46 35.16
C GLY A 117 2.54 -4.25 34.71
N THR A 118 3.15 -3.52 35.64
CA THR A 118 4.03 -2.38 35.28
C THR A 118 5.29 -2.83 34.53
N GLN A 119 5.84 -3.99 34.88
CA GLN A 119 7.10 -4.51 34.36
C GLN A 119 7.04 -4.90 32.87
N GLU A 120 5.88 -5.37 32.41
CA GLU A 120 5.67 -5.81 31.03
C GLU A 120 5.65 -4.63 30.04
N PHE A 121 5.24 -3.45 30.52
CA PHE A 121 5.29 -2.21 29.74
C PHE A 121 6.71 -1.69 29.55
N LEU A 122 7.58 -1.90 30.54
CA LEU A 122 8.99 -1.50 30.48
C LEU A 122 9.73 -2.31 29.42
N GLU A 123 9.47 -3.62 29.34
CA GLU A 123 10.07 -4.53 28.36
C GLU A 123 9.68 -4.16 26.91
N LEU A 124 8.41 -3.79 26.67
CA LEU A 124 7.92 -3.52 25.31
C LEU A 124 8.29 -2.15 24.76
N THR A 125 8.52 -1.17 25.63
CA THR A 125 8.88 0.20 25.24
C THR A 125 10.36 0.49 25.42
N GLY A 126 11.11 -0.41 26.07
CA GLY A 126 12.51 -0.19 26.42
C GLY A 126 12.73 0.98 27.39
N LEU A 127 11.66 1.52 27.97
CA LEU A 127 11.69 2.62 28.93
C LEU A 127 11.60 2.07 30.34
N THR A 128 12.39 2.62 31.26
CA THR A 128 12.33 2.29 32.69
C THR A 128 11.42 3.22 33.49
N ASP A 129 10.69 4.11 32.82
CA ASP A 129 9.93 5.22 33.43
C ASP A 129 8.41 4.99 33.34
N ASP A 130 7.65 5.70 34.18
CA ASP A 130 6.18 5.73 34.22
C ASP A 130 5.53 6.17 32.89
N ARG A 131 6.36 6.59 31.93
CA ARG A 131 6.01 6.95 30.55
C ARG A 131 5.70 5.74 29.67
N ALA A 132 6.17 4.54 30.01
CA ALA A 132 6.04 3.33 29.20
C ALA A 132 4.59 3.00 28.84
N LYS A 133 3.71 2.92 29.85
CA LYS A 133 2.28 2.61 29.65
C LYS A 133 1.55 3.64 28.78
N PRO A 134 1.58 4.97 29.07
CA PRO A 134 0.88 5.94 28.24
C PRO A 134 1.49 6.08 26.84
N LEU A 135 2.79 5.80 26.67
CA LEU A 135 3.43 5.79 25.36
C LEU A 135 2.98 4.59 24.51
N LEU A 136 2.95 3.37 25.07
CA LEU A 136 2.42 2.19 24.37
C LEU A 136 0.94 2.38 24.00
N ALA A 137 0.16 3.01 24.88
CA ALA A 137 -1.22 3.35 24.60
C ALA A 137 -1.37 4.34 23.43
N LEU A 138 -0.47 5.32 23.33
CA LEU A 138 -0.39 6.24 22.19
C LEU A 138 -0.03 5.53 20.90
N GLN A 139 0.90 4.57 20.94
CA GLN A 139 1.27 3.78 19.78
C GLN A 139 0.10 3.00 19.22
N VAL A 140 -0.63 2.30 20.10
CA VAL A 140 -1.80 1.53 19.69
C VAL A 140 -2.89 2.45 19.15
N ALA A 141 -3.14 3.60 19.80
CA ALA A 141 -4.09 4.59 19.30
C ALA A 141 -3.70 5.12 17.91
N LYS A 142 -2.40 5.37 17.69
CA LYS A 142 -1.86 5.80 16.39
C LYS A 142 -1.99 4.71 15.32
N SER A 143 -1.76 3.44 15.66
CA SER A 143 -1.99 2.31 14.75
C SER A 143 -3.46 2.21 14.32
N LYS A 144 -4.40 2.34 15.26
CA LYS A 144 -5.84 2.36 14.95
C LYS A 144 -6.23 3.57 14.09
N LEU A 145 -5.61 4.73 14.30
CA LEU A 145 -5.80 5.91 13.47
C LEU A 145 -5.32 5.66 12.03
N TYR A 146 -4.17 5.00 11.86
CA TYR A 146 -3.65 4.61 10.56
C TYR A 146 -4.59 3.65 9.83
N GLU A 147 -5.07 2.60 10.50
CA GLU A 147 -6.03 1.64 9.94
C GLU A 147 -7.31 2.34 9.47
N ALA A 148 -7.87 3.23 10.30
CA ALA A 148 -9.05 4.02 9.93
C ALA A 148 -8.79 4.93 8.70
N ARG A 149 -7.58 5.51 8.60
CA ARG A 149 -7.18 6.34 7.46
C ARG A 149 -7.09 5.51 6.17
N VAL A 150 -6.47 4.33 6.23
CA VAL A 150 -6.42 3.39 5.11
C VAL A 150 -7.84 2.99 4.70
N GLY A 151 -8.72 2.69 5.66
CA GLY A 151 -10.13 2.38 5.40
C GLY A 151 -10.87 3.50 4.64
N VAL A 152 -10.63 4.77 4.96
CA VAL A 152 -11.19 5.92 4.22
C VAL A 152 -10.65 5.99 2.79
N ILE A 153 -9.35 5.78 2.60
CA ILE A 153 -8.70 5.81 1.27
C ILE A 153 -9.23 4.67 0.39
N GLU A 154 -9.35 3.47 0.95
CA GLU A 154 -9.90 2.33 0.22
C GLU A 154 -11.39 2.51 -0.10
N ALA A 155 -12.20 3.01 0.85
CA ALA A 155 -13.60 3.30 0.60
C ALA A 155 -13.76 4.33 -0.53
N ARG A 156 -12.89 5.35 -0.58
CA ARG A 156 -12.85 6.32 -1.69
C ARG A 156 -12.49 5.65 -3.02
N ARG A 157 -11.45 4.83 -3.06
CA ARG A 157 -11.04 4.10 -4.27
C ARG A 157 -12.14 3.15 -4.77
N ARG A 158 -12.82 2.45 -3.86
CA ARG A 158 -13.96 1.58 -4.21
C ARG A 158 -15.10 2.42 -4.80
N ALA A 159 -15.42 3.57 -4.22
CA ALA A 159 -16.43 4.49 -4.75
C ALA A 159 -16.11 5.02 -6.15
N GLU A 160 -14.84 5.30 -6.43
CA GLU A 160 -14.40 5.78 -7.74
C GLU A 160 -14.52 4.70 -8.83
N ARG A 161 -14.45 3.41 -8.45
CA ARG A 161 -14.59 2.27 -9.38
C ARG A 161 -16.02 1.79 -9.56
N THR A 162 -16.89 2.03 -8.58
CA THR A 162 -18.27 1.53 -8.62
C THR A 162 -19.15 2.40 -9.51
N SER A 163 -19.56 1.87 -10.66
CA SER A 163 -20.55 2.48 -11.56
C SER A 163 -21.97 1.98 -11.26
N GLY A 164 -22.96 2.87 -11.25
CA GLY A 164 -24.38 2.55 -11.00
C GLY A 164 -24.98 3.25 -9.76
N SER A 165 -26.20 3.80 -9.90
CA SER A 165 -26.81 4.71 -8.93
C SER A 165 -27.10 4.09 -7.56
N THR A 166 -27.55 2.84 -7.49
CA THR A 166 -27.83 2.13 -6.23
C THR A 166 -26.53 1.77 -5.49
N SER A 167 -25.51 1.33 -6.21
CA SER A 167 -24.21 0.98 -5.65
C SER A 167 -23.45 2.23 -5.16
N GLN A 168 -23.64 3.37 -5.81
CA GLN A 168 -23.11 4.68 -5.37
C GLN A 168 -23.71 5.14 -4.04
N ALA A 169 -25.01 4.95 -3.81
CA ALA A 169 -25.66 5.32 -2.54
C ALA A 169 -25.08 4.51 -1.36
N ARG A 170 -25.01 3.18 -1.51
CA ARG A 170 -24.39 2.28 -0.52
C ARG A 170 -22.93 2.66 -0.23
N MET A 171 -22.17 2.98 -1.27
CA MET A 171 -20.77 3.39 -1.09
C MET A 171 -20.63 4.77 -0.42
N GLY A 172 -21.57 5.68 -0.67
CA GLY A 172 -21.67 6.95 0.04
C GLY A 172 -21.87 6.76 1.55
N GLU A 173 -22.72 5.79 1.94
CA GLU A 173 -22.91 5.40 3.34
C GLU A 173 -21.63 4.81 3.96
N ILE A 174 -20.96 3.90 3.24
CA ILE A 174 -19.68 3.31 3.68
C ILE A 174 -18.62 4.41 3.89
N LYS A 175 -18.47 5.33 2.94
CA LYS A 175 -17.55 6.48 3.07
C LYS A 175 -17.89 7.35 4.28
N SER A 176 -19.18 7.62 4.51
CA SER A 176 -19.65 8.38 5.68
C SER A 176 -19.33 7.66 6.99
N LYS A 177 -19.57 6.33 7.06
CA LYS A 177 -19.22 5.48 8.21
C LYS A 177 -17.72 5.53 8.48
N MET A 178 -16.89 5.33 7.45
CA MET A 178 -15.42 5.36 7.59
C MET A 178 -14.89 6.73 8.01
N SER A 179 -15.47 7.84 7.51
CA SER A 179 -15.12 9.18 7.96
C SER A 179 -15.48 9.42 9.44
N LYS A 180 -16.61 8.86 9.92
CA LYS A 180 -16.97 8.90 11.35
C LYS A 180 -16.00 8.09 12.21
N VAL A 181 -15.63 6.90 11.76
CA VAL A 181 -14.63 6.05 12.44
C VAL A 181 -13.29 6.78 12.53
N LEU A 182 -12.81 7.37 11.43
CA LEU A 182 -11.58 8.17 11.42
C LEU A 182 -11.62 9.30 12.44
N LYS A 183 -12.73 10.05 12.52
CA LYS A 183 -12.92 11.12 13.51
C LYS A 183 -12.90 10.61 14.94
N ALA A 184 -13.54 9.48 15.21
CA ALA A 184 -13.54 8.87 16.54
C ALA A 184 -12.12 8.46 16.97
N LYS A 185 -11.42 7.69 16.13
CA LYS A 185 -10.04 7.26 16.43
C LYS A 185 -9.06 8.46 16.50
N PHE A 186 -9.28 9.51 15.72
CA PHE A 186 -8.53 10.77 15.80
C PHE A 186 -8.72 11.44 17.17
N ASN A 187 -9.96 11.57 17.65
CA ASN A 187 -10.23 12.18 18.95
C ASN A 187 -9.58 11.39 20.10
N THR A 188 -9.57 10.06 20.01
CA THR A 188 -8.85 9.20 20.97
C THR A 188 -7.35 9.48 20.96
N TYR A 189 -6.72 9.52 19.78
CA TYR A 189 -5.30 9.85 19.63
C TYR A 189 -5.00 11.25 20.18
N HIS A 190 -5.71 12.28 19.72
CA HIS A 190 -5.55 13.68 20.13
C HIS A 190 -5.66 13.86 21.66
N ARG A 191 -6.69 13.28 22.28
CA ARG A 191 -6.89 13.33 23.74
C ARG A 191 -5.70 12.74 24.49
N ARG A 192 -5.17 11.62 24.01
CA ARG A 192 -4.02 10.93 24.63
C ARG A 192 -2.73 11.71 24.43
N VAL A 193 -2.49 12.28 23.23
CA VAL A 193 -1.30 13.09 22.95
C VAL A 193 -1.29 14.32 23.84
N LYS A 194 -2.43 15.02 23.93
CA LYS A 194 -2.60 16.17 24.81
C LYS A 194 -2.34 15.81 26.27
N ALA A 195 -2.94 14.73 26.78
CA ALA A 195 -2.71 14.29 28.15
C ALA A 195 -1.25 13.90 28.43
N TYR A 196 -0.56 13.30 27.45
CA TYR A 196 0.86 12.94 27.57
C TYR A 196 1.75 14.17 27.56
N ASN A 197 1.53 15.09 26.62
CA ASN A 197 2.27 16.34 26.51
C ASN A 197 2.09 17.22 27.76
N GLU A 198 0.87 17.30 28.31
CA GLU A 198 0.57 18.02 29.56
C GLU A 198 1.27 17.39 30.78
N LYS A 199 1.29 16.06 30.88
CA LYS A 199 1.82 15.35 32.05
C LYS A 199 3.35 15.25 32.08
N PHE A 200 3.97 15.00 30.92
CA PHE A 200 5.39 14.64 30.85
C PHE A 200 6.28 15.69 30.17
N ALA A 201 5.67 16.67 29.47
CA ALA A 201 6.37 17.73 28.75
C ALA A 201 7.64 17.24 28.00
N PRO A 202 7.52 16.23 27.11
CA PRO A 202 8.66 15.71 26.38
C PRO A 202 9.29 16.82 25.51
N THR A 203 10.61 16.76 25.34
CA THR A 203 11.35 17.65 24.45
C THR A 203 11.99 16.79 23.35
N PRO A 204 11.57 16.93 22.06
CA PRO A 204 10.45 17.74 21.57
C PRO A 204 9.07 17.19 21.97
N LEU A 205 8.05 18.06 21.90
CA LEU A 205 6.65 17.67 22.14
C LEU A 205 6.20 16.64 21.10
N LEU A 206 5.30 15.74 21.47
CA LEU A 206 4.74 14.78 20.50
C LEU A 206 3.84 15.49 19.49
N ASP A 207 3.95 15.08 18.23
CA ASP A 207 3.16 15.61 17.11
C ASP A 207 1.66 15.41 17.31
N ASP A 208 0.92 16.52 17.24
CA ASP A 208 -0.53 16.58 17.35
C ASP A 208 -1.15 17.29 16.13
N PRO A 209 -1.18 16.62 14.95
CA PRO A 209 -1.73 17.21 13.74
C PRO A 209 -3.23 17.44 13.84
N SER A 210 -3.75 18.44 13.13
CA SER A 210 -5.19 18.69 13.08
C SER A 210 -5.92 17.59 12.28
N LEU A 211 -7.21 17.38 12.55
CA LEU A 211 -8.01 16.40 11.79
C LEU A 211 -7.95 16.68 10.27
N ALA A 212 -7.95 17.96 9.89
CA ALA A 212 -7.88 18.37 8.48
C ALA A 212 -6.51 18.05 7.84
N GLU A 213 -5.43 18.09 8.61
CA GLU A 213 -4.10 17.65 8.16
C GLU A 213 -4.09 16.13 8.00
N VAL A 214 -4.56 15.38 9.00
CA VAL A 214 -4.63 13.90 8.95
C VAL A 214 -5.49 13.42 7.77
N GLU A 215 -6.57 14.12 7.45
CA GLU A 215 -7.42 13.83 6.29
C GLU A 215 -6.73 14.11 4.93
N LYS A 216 -5.67 14.90 4.91
CA LYS A 216 -4.88 15.23 3.70
C LYS A 216 -3.57 14.45 3.61
N MET A 217 -3.03 13.97 4.72
CA MET A 217 -1.78 13.20 4.77
C MET A 217 -1.86 11.96 3.87
N GLU A 218 -0.78 11.74 3.12
CA GLU A 218 -0.58 10.52 2.36
C GLU A 218 -0.16 9.38 3.31
N ILE A 219 -0.40 8.12 2.93
CA ILE A 219 0.01 6.94 3.72
C ILE A 219 1.53 6.88 3.92
N THR A 220 2.29 7.44 2.98
CA THR A 220 3.76 7.50 2.98
C THR A 220 4.35 8.55 3.93
N ASP A 221 3.50 9.38 4.55
CA ASP A 221 3.93 10.44 5.45
C ASP A 221 4.76 9.88 6.63
N LEU A 222 5.78 10.64 7.05
CA LEU A 222 6.63 10.34 8.20
C LEU A 222 5.83 10.19 9.49
N PHE A 223 4.71 10.90 9.60
CA PHE A 223 3.76 10.75 10.70
C PHE A 223 3.35 9.29 10.85
N TRP A 224 2.92 8.62 9.77
CA TRP A 224 2.49 7.21 9.82
C TRP A 224 3.65 6.24 9.99
N SER A 225 4.77 6.53 9.34
CA SER A 225 6.00 5.74 9.46
C SER A 225 6.61 5.81 10.87
N GLY A 226 6.21 6.82 11.66
CA GLY A 226 6.66 7.10 13.02
C GLY A 226 5.98 6.24 14.09
N GLY A 227 5.92 4.93 13.91
CA GLY A 227 5.87 4.01 15.06
C GLY A 227 7.15 4.11 15.91
N SER A 228 8.23 4.67 15.36
CA SER A 228 9.57 4.73 15.95
C SER A 228 9.72 5.73 17.09
N THR A 229 9.28 6.99 16.95
CA THR A 229 9.38 8.04 18.01
C THR A 229 8.75 7.61 19.33
N LEU A 230 7.69 6.80 19.24
CA LEU A 230 6.92 6.32 20.37
C LEU A 230 7.38 4.94 20.87
N SER A 231 8.17 4.19 20.09
CA SER A 231 8.63 2.85 20.51
C SER A 231 9.95 2.94 21.28
N HIS A 232 10.89 3.77 20.82
CA HIS A 232 12.23 3.85 21.42
C HIS A 232 12.71 5.31 21.44
N PRO A 233 12.24 6.15 22.37
CA PRO A 233 12.60 7.57 22.42
C PRO A 233 14.10 7.85 22.58
N GLY A 234 14.88 6.86 23.04
CA GLY A 234 16.34 6.96 23.20
C GLY A 234 17.15 6.66 21.94
N GLU A 235 16.52 6.12 20.90
CA GLU A 235 17.23 5.71 19.68
C GLU A 235 17.23 6.83 18.62
N PRO A 236 18.35 7.07 17.90
CA PRO A 236 18.43 8.13 16.89
C PRO A 236 17.44 7.93 15.73
N TRP A 237 17.27 6.71 15.23
CA TRP A 237 16.29 6.36 14.19
C TRP A 237 14.82 6.58 14.60
N ALA A 238 14.57 6.75 15.89
CA ALA A 238 13.25 6.99 16.45
C ALA A 238 13.03 8.46 16.79
N SER A 239 14.01 9.13 17.38
CA SER A 239 13.86 10.49 17.93
C SER A 239 14.28 11.60 16.97
N ASP A 240 15.31 11.36 16.16
CA ASP A 240 15.93 12.38 15.31
C ASP A 240 15.26 12.47 13.93
N LEU A 241 14.74 13.65 13.60
CA LEU A 241 14.00 13.88 12.35
C LEU A 241 14.91 13.71 11.11
N PRO A 242 16.11 14.34 11.04
CA PRO A 242 17.10 14.07 10.00
C PRO A 242 17.43 12.59 9.79
N THR A 243 17.62 11.82 10.87
CA THR A 243 17.87 10.38 10.76
C THR A 243 16.66 9.64 10.19
N ARG A 244 15.43 9.97 10.61
CA ARG A 244 14.19 9.35 10.07
C ARG A 244 13.95 9.66 8.60
N GLU A 245 14.10 10.92 8.21
CA GLU A 245 14.04 11.36 6.81
C GLU A 245 15.11 10.68 5.98
N GLY A 246 16.34 10.61 6.51
CA GLY A 246 17.45 9.90 5.90
C GLY A 246 17.15 8.43 5.66
N ILE A 247 16.56 7.72 6.63
CA ILE A 247 16.17 6.30 6.47
C ILE A 247 15.14 6.15 5.35
N GLN A 248 14.10 6.98 5.30
CA GLN A 248 13.11 6.91 4.22
C GLN A 248 13.73 7.17 2.84
N LEU A 249 14.59 8.18 2.73
CA LEU A 249 15.29 8.49 1.49
C LEU A 249 16.25 7.36 1.08
N TYR A 250 16.95 6.75 2.04
CA TYR A 250 17.77 5.57 1.83
C TYR A 250 16.95 4.39 1.29
N LEU A 251 15.77 4.13 1.86
CA LEU A 251 14.86 3.08 1.39
C LEU A 251 14.28 3.39 0.00
N SER A 252 13.95 4.65 -0.27
CA SER A 252 13.51 5.11 -1.59
C SER A 252 14.61 4.95 -2.64
N LEU A 253 15.86 5.28 -2.29
CA LEU A 253 17.04 5.05 -3.12
C LEU A 253 17.20 3.56 -3.45
N ARG A 254 17.21 2.71 -2.42
CA ARG A 254 17.41 1.27 -2.59
C ARG A 254 16.30 0.63 -3.41
N SER A 255 15.04 0.92 -3.08
CA SER A 255 13.88 0.38 -3.79
C SER A 255 13.82 0.86 -5.24
N SER A 256 14.14 2.12 -5.53
CA SER A 256 14.22 2.63 -6.91
C SER A 256 15.33 1.94 -7.71
N ARG A 257 16.50 1.68 -7.10
CA ARG A 257 17.58 0.92 -7.76
C ARG A 257 17.16 -0.52 -8.06
N GLU A 258 16.50 -1.18 -7.12
CA GLU A 258 15.96 -2.53 -7.29
C GLU A 258 14.86 -2.57 -8.36
N GLU A 259 13.94 -1.60 -8.39
CA GLU A 259 12.90 -1.46 -9.40
C GLU A 259 13.51 -1.28 -10.80
N LEU A 260 14.55 -0.45 -10.94
CA LEU A 260 15.27 -0.27 -12.21
C LEU A 260 15.97 -1.56 -12.66
N CYS A 261 16.60 -2.28 -11.73
CA CYS A 261 17.20 -3.59 -12.01
C CYS A 261 16.13 -4.62 -12.45
N ARG A 262 14.96 -4.58 -11.82
CA ARG A 262 13.84 -5.46 -12.12
C ARG A 262 13.26 -5.17 -13.50
N ILE A 263 12.97 -3.91 -13.82
CA ILE A 263 12.51 -3.47 -15.15
C ILE A 263 13.53 -3.91 -16.21
N ALA A 264 14.83 -3.73 -15.95
CA ALA A 264 15.89 -4.17 -16.87
C ALA A 264 15.82 -5.68 -17.17
N ARG A 265 15.53 -6.51 -16.15
CA ARG A 265 15.39 -7.97 -16.29
C ARG A 265 14.10 -8.34 -17.01
N GLU A 266 12.98 -7.73 -16.63
CA GLU A 266 11.65 -8.01 -17.21
C GLU A 266 11.61 -7.68 -18.71
N VAL A 267 12.18 -6.55 -19.14
CA VAL A 267 12.24 -6.19 -20.57
C VAL A 267 13.01 -7.24 -21.38
N ARG A 268 14.13 -7.76 -20.85
CA ARG A 268 14.94 -8.79 -21.52
C ARG A 268 14.23 -10.13 -21.54
N GLN A 269 13.61 -10.52 -20.43
CA GLN A 269 12.81 -11.74 -20.34
C GLN A 269 11.64 -11.70 -21.32
N LEU A 270 10.91 -10.59 -21.38
CA LEU A 270 9.79 -10.39 -22.30
C LEU A 270 10.24 -10.46 -23.77
N THR A 271 11.38 -9.86 -24.10
CA THR A 271 11.95 -9.95 -25.46
C THR A 271 12.37 -11.38 -25.80
N GLN A 272 13.02 -12.07 -24.86
CA GLN A 272 13.46 -13.46 -25.04
C GLN A 272 12.26 -14.39 -25.21
N TRP A 273 11.23 -14.24 -24.38
CA TRP A 273 9.98 -14.98 -24.49
C TRP A 273 9.29 -14.74 -25.82
N ALA A 274 9.25 -13.51 -26.31
CA ALA A 274 8.64 -13.22 -27.60
C ALA A 274 9.37 -13.92 -28.76
N VAL A 275 10.71 -13.92 -28.75
CA VAL A 275 11.54 -14.63 -29.75
C VAL A 275 11.34 -16.15 -29.66
N ASP A 276 11.37 -16.70 -28.45
CA ASP A 276 11.17 -18.14 -28.23
C ASP A 276 9.74 -18.57 -28.59
N TYR A 277 8.76 -17.70 -28.36
CA TYR A 277 7.37 -17.94 -28.71
C TYR A 277 7.18 -17.97 -30.22
N GLN A 278 7.75 -17.01 -30.97
CA GLN A 278 7.76 -17.07 -32.44
C GLN A 278 8.42 -18.36 -32.95
N SER A 279 9.55 -18.75 -32.36
CA SER A 279 10.25 -19.98 -32.76
C SER A 279 9.37 -21.23 -32.58
N LYS A 280 8.48 -21.24 -31.56
CA LYS A 280 7.50 -22.31 -31.35
C LYS A 280 6.39 -22.28 -32.40
N ILE A 281 5.88 -21.10 -32.77
CA ILE A 281 4.91 -20.97 -33.87
C ILE A 281 5.52 -21.51 -35.16
N ASP A 282 6.75 -21.10 -35.50
CA ASP A 282 7.44 -21.54 -36.71
C ASP A 282 7.68 -23.06 -36.72
N SER A 283 7.97 -23.64 -35.55
CA SER A 283 8.13 -25.10 -35.41
C SER A 283 6.80 -25.85 -35.59
N ILE A 284 5.71 -25.28 -35.09
CA ILE A 284 4.35 -25.80 -35.25
C ILE A 284 3.93 -25.75 -36.72
N ASP A 285 4.31 -24.70 -37.46
CA ASP A 285 4.06 -24.58 -38.89
C ASP A 285 4.79 -25.68 -39.69
N GLN A 286 6.05 -25.97 -39.35
CA GLN A 286 6.85 -27.03 -39.99
C GLN A 286 6.36 -28.45 -39.71
N GLN A 287 5.65 -28.67 -38.59
CA GLN A 287 5.22 -30.00 -38.14
C GLN A 287 3.81 -30.40 -38.62
N THR A 288 3.12 -29.58 -39.41
CA THR A 288 1.75 -29.89 -39.88
C THR A 288 1.79 -30.99 -40.94
N PRO A 289 1.35 -32.25 -40.64
CA PRO A 289 1.36 -33.31 -41.63
C PRO A 289 0.26 -33.05 -42.68
N ALA A 290 0.60 -33.25 -43.95
CA ALA A 290 -0.31 -33.09 -45.08
C ALA A 290 -1.39 -34.21 -45.19
N GLY A 291 -1.68 -34.93 -44.11
CA GLY A 291 -2.56 -36.09 -44.12
C GLY A 291 -3.24 -36.34 -42.79
N GLU A 292 -4.55 -36.57 -42.89
CA GLU A 292 -5.53 -37.02 -41.88
C GLU A 292 -6.39 -35.89 -41.25
N ASP A 293 -7.69 -35.97 -41.55
CA ASP A 293 -8.84 -35.13 -41.16
C ASP A 293 -8.84 -33.65 -41.58
N GLU A 294 -9.32 -33.40 -42.81
CA GLU A 294 -9.49 -32.08 -43.45
C GLU A 294 -10.22 -31.04 -42.58
N ILE A 295 -11.18 -31.45 -41.76
CA ILE A 295 -11.94 -30.57 -40.86
C ILE A 295 -11.08 -30.11 -39.67
N ASN A 296 -10.27 -31.00 -39.11
CA ASN A 296 -9.40 -30.72 -37.96
C ASN A 296 -8.16 -29.90 -38.38
N VAL A 297 -7.69 -30.12 -39.61
CA VAL A 297 -6.65 -29.31 -40.25
C VAL A 297 -7.12 -27.87 -40.46
N ASN A 298 -8.36 -27.67 -40.93
CA ASN A 298 -8.90 -26.33 -41.19
C ASN A 298 -9.19 -25.51 -39.91
N THR A 299 -9.68 -26.15 -38.84
CA THR A 299 -9.87 -25.49 -37.54
C THR A 299 -8.54 -25.14 -36.89
N ALA A 300 -7.56 -26.06 -36.91
CA ALA A 300 -6.20 -25.80 -36.43
C ALA A 300 -5.51 -24.68 -37.22
N ALA A 301 -5.67 -24.65 -38.55
CA ALA A 301 -5.14 -23.58 -39.40
C ALA A 301 -5.77 -22.22 -39.08
N SER A 302 -7.09 -22.18 -38.84
CA SER A 302 -7.80 -20.94 -38.51
C SER A 302 -7.39 -20.38 -37.14
N LEU A 303 -7.26 -21.25 -36.12
CA LEU A 303 -6.77 -20.86 -34.79
C LEU A 303 -5.32 -20.36 -34.84
N ARG A 304 -4.45 -21.04 -35.59
CA ARG A 304 -3.06 -20.60 -35.79
C ARG A 304 -2.97 -19.26 -36.51
N LEU A 305 -3.80 -19.04 -37.52
CA LEU A 305 -3.84 -17.76 -38.22
C LEU A 305 -4.31 -16.62 -37.30
N GLY A 306 -5.30 -16.89 -36.45
CA GLY A 306 -5.77 -15.96 -35.41
C GLY A 306 -4.66 -15.60 -34.43
N LEU A 307 -4.03 -16.61 -33.83
CA LEU A 307 -2.88 -16.45 -32.94
C LEU A 307 -1.74 -15.68 -33.63
N SER A 308 -1.32 -16.09 -34.82
CA SER A 308 -0.26 -15.39 -35.57
C SER A 308 -0.59 -13.92 -35.84
N LYS A 309 -1.87 -13.57 -36.06
CA LYS A 309 -2.32 -12.19 -36.29
C LYS A 309 -2.29 -11.36 -34.99
N GLU A 310 -2.79 -11.90 -33.89
CA GLU A 310 -2.73 -11.25 -32.57
C GLU A 310 -1.29 -11.01 -32.12
N MET A 311 -0.42 -12.01 -32.29
CA MET A 311 0.99 -11.93 -31.92
C MET A 311 1.71 -10.87 -32.74
N ARG A 312 1.45 -10.80 -34.05
CA ARG A 312 1.99 -9.75 -34.91
C ARG A 312 1.55 -8.36 -34.46
N ARG A 313 0.28 -8.18 -34.08
CA ARG A 313 -0.21 -6.90 -33.52
C ARG A 313 0.53 -6.51 -32.23
N LEU A 314 0.74 -7.47 -31.33
CA LEU A 314 1.46 -7.26 -30.07
C LEU A 314 2.94 -6.88 -30.30
N TRP A 315 3.66 -7.62 -31.16
CA TRP A 315 5.06 -7.30 -31.45
C TRP A 315 5.21 -5.95 -32.13
N PHE A 316 4.29 -5.59 -33.02
CA PHE A 316 4.26 -4.27 -33.66
C PHE A 316 4.14 -3.14 -32.63
N HIS A 317 3.20 -3.27 -31.68
CA HIS A 317 3.03 -2.28 -30.61
C HIS A 317 4.25 -2.17 -29.70
N TRP A 318 4.96 -3.27 -29.43
CA TRP A 318 6.12 -3.25 -28.55
C TRP A 318 7.40 -2.76 -29.24
N ASN A 319 7.52 -2.99 -30.55
CA ASN A 319 8.73 -2.70 -31.33
C ASN A 319 9.34 -1.29 -31.14
N PRO A 320 8.58 -0.17 -31.19
CA PRO A 320 9.19 1.17 -31.09
C PRO A 320 9.92 1.39 -29.76
N ASP A 321 9.38 0.84 -28.68
CA ASP A 321 9.89 1.06 -27.34
C ASP A 321 10.86 -0.01 -26.85
N LEU A 322 10.73 -1.26 -27.32
CA LEU A 322 11.43 -2.41 -26.74
C LEU A 322 12.96 -2.28 -26.87
N VAL A 323 13.47 -1.94 -28.06
CA VAL A 323 14.92 -1.78 -28.29
C VAL A 323 15.46 -0.59 -27.49
N THR A 324 14.68 0.49 -27.40
CA THR A 324 15.00 1.68 -26.61
C THR A 324 15.05 1.36 -25.11
N LEU A 325 14.13 0.52 -24.62
CA LEU A 325 14.08 0.05 -23.24
C LEU A 325 15.27 -0.86 -22.90
N ILE A 326 15.65 -1.82 -23.75
CA ILE A 326 16.82 -2.68 -23.54
C ILE A 326 18.08 -1.82 -23.38
N ARG A 327 18.27 -0.85 -24.28
CA ARG A 327 19.44 0.04 -24.28
C ARG A 327 19.47 0.96 -23.07
N SER A 328 18.36 1.65 -22.78
CA SER A 328 18.27 2.60 -21.66
C SER A 328 18.39 1.94 -20.29
N THR A 329 18.01 0.67 -20.17
CA THR A 329 18.10 -0.09 -18.91
C THR A 329 19.39 -0.88 -18.74
N ALA A 330 20.25 -0.93 -19.76
CA ALA A 330 21.50 -1.70 -19.72
C ALA A 330 22.45 -1.25 -18.60
N VAL A 331 22.42 0.04 -18.25
CA VAL A 331 23.25 0.65 -17.20
C VAL A 331 22.97 0.05 -15.80
N TYR A 332 21.77 -0.50 -15.58
CA TYR A 332 21.39 -1.05 -14.27
C TYR A 332 21.75 -2.53 -14.08
N LEU A 333 22.45 -3.15 -15.04
CA LEU A 333 22.87 -4.54 -14.94
C LEU A 333 24.36 -4.65 -14.62
N SER A 334 24.68 -5.37 -13.54
CA SER A 334 26.02 -5.42 -12.95
C SER A 334 27.04 -6.31 -13.68
N SER A 335 26.91 -6.59 -14.99
CA SER A 335 27.83 -7.51 -15.68
C SER A 335 28.04 -7.16 -17.15
N GLY A 336 29.30 -6.95 -17.55
CA GLY A 336 29.69 -6.69 -18.95
C GLY A 336 29.41 -7.83 -19.93
N SER A 337 29.23 -9.07 -19.44
CA SER A 337 28.77 -10.20 -20.26
C SER A 337 27.36 -10.00 -20.82
N ARG A 338 26.48 -9.32 -20.07
CA ARG A 338 25.07 -9.12 -20.47
C ARG A 338 24.89 -8.12 -21.61
N LEU A 339 25.85 -7.22 -21.85
CA LEU A 339 25.81 -6.31 -23.01
C LEU A 339 25.99 -7.07 -24.33
N ARG A 340 26.77 -8.15 -24.32
CA ARG A 340 26.91 -9.04 -25.48
C ARG A 340 25.62 -9.82 -25.72
N ASP A 341 25.01 -10.31 -24.65
CA ASP A 341 23.71 -11.01 -24.69
C ASP A 341 22.59 -10.07 -25.19
N ASP A 342 22.61 -8.80 -24.79
CA ASP A 342 21.68 -7.78 -25.26
C ASP A 342 21.81 -7.55 -26.76
N GLN A 343 23.03 -7.52 -27.28
CA GLN A 343 23.24 -7.35 -28.72
C GLN A 343 22.71 -8.56 -29.48
N VAL A 344 22.93 -9.78 -28.99
CA VAL A 344 22.36 -11.01 -29.57
C VAL A 344 20.83 -10.96 -29.53
N LEU A 345 20.25 -10.58 -28.39
CA LEU A 345 18.81 -10.48 -28.20
C LEU A 345 18.18 -9.43 -29.12
N ILE A 346 18.80 -8.25 -29.25
CA ILE A 346 18.37 -7.20 -30.17
C ILE A 346 18.47 -7.68 -31.62
N THR A 347 19.53 -8.40 -32.00
CA THR A 347 19.64 -8.95 -33.36
C THR A 347 18.57 -9.98 -33.66
N ARG A 348 18.26 -10.87 -32.72
CA ARG A 348 17.18 -11.85 -32.84
C ARG A 348 15.83 -11.16 -32.97
N TRP A 349 15.56 -10.16 -32.13
CA TRP A 349 14.34 -9.37 -32.20
C TRP A 349 14.20 -8.66 -33.56
N LYS A 350 15.27 -8.01 -34.04
CA LYS A 350 15.25 -7.35 -35.35
C LYS A 350 15.01 -8.34 -36.49
N SER A 351 15.66 -9.51 -36.46
CA SER A 351 15.44 -10.57 -37.46
C SER A 351 14.00 -11.09 -37.43
N LEU A 352 13.40 -11.21 -36.25
CA LEU A 352 11.98 -11.55 -36.11
C LEU A 352 11.10 -10.47 -36.73
N MET A 353 11.36 -9.20 -36.41
CA MET A 353 10.59 -8.09 -36.97
C MET A 353 10.75 -7.98 -38.50
N GLU A 354 11.94 -8.24 -39.04
CA GLU A 354 12.19 -8.25 -40.48
C GLU A 354 11.51 -9.44 -41.17
N ALA A 355 11.53 -10.62 -40.57
CA ALA A 355 10.84 -11.81 -41.10
C ALA A 355 9.30 -11.63 -41.10
N GLN A 356 8.75 -11.04 -40.04
CA GLN A 356 7.30 -10.87 -39.88
C GLN A 356 6.77 -9.60 -40.58
N PHE A 357 7.59 -8.55 -40.71
CA PHE A 357 7.17 -7.23 -41.17
C PHE A 357 8.04 -6.59 -42.29
N GLY A 358 8.97 -7.31 -42.90
CA GLY A 358 9.92 -6.77 -43.89
C GLY A 358 9.34 -6.17 -45.19
N HIS A 359 8.02 -6.28 -45.41
CA HIS A 359 7.32 -5.76 -46.60
C HIS A 359 6.28 -4.66 -46.29
N TRP A 360 6.25 -4.09 -45.08
CA TRP A 360 5.11 -3.27 -44.60
C TRP A 360 5.18 -1.76 -44.89
N GLU A 361 6.25 -1.22 -45.50
CA GLU A 361 6.23 0.17 -46.01
C GLU A 361 5.07 0.42 -47.00
N GLN A 362 4.59 -0.63 -47.70
CA GLN A 362 3.42 -0.55 -48.59
C GLN A 362 2.07 -0.72 -47.88
N VAL A 363 2.01 -1.34 -46.69
CA VAL A 363 0.76 -1.64 -45.98
C VAL A 363 0.42 -0.54 -44.94
N LEU A 364 1.42 0.21 -44.47
CA LEU A 364 1.23 1.39 -43.61
C LEU A 364 0.39 2.50 -44.27
N ALA A 365 0.35 2.58 -45.61
CA ALA A 365 -0.50 3.52 -46.32
C ALA A 365 -2.00 3.16 -46.27
N THR A 366 -2.34 1.92 -45.92
CA THR A 366 -3.73 1.40 -45.97
C THR A 366 -4.39 1.24 -44.60
N ILE A 367 -3.60 1.12 -43.52
CA ILE A 367 -4.11 0.83 -42.17
C ILE A 367 -4.45 2.11 -41.38
N VAL A 368 -3.78 3.23 -41.65
CA VAL A 368 -4.03 4.53 -40.97
C VAL A 368 -5.48 5.02 -41.16
N GLU A 369 -6.19 4.63 -42.22
CA GLU A 369 -7.61 5.00 -42.44
C GLU A 369 -8.61 4.08 -41.71
N GLY A 370 -8.19 2.89 -41.26
CA GLY A 370 -9.02 1.95 -40.49
C GLY A 370 -8.91 2.14 -38.97
N GLU A 371 -7.77 2.67 -38.50
CA GLU A 371 -7.40 2.74 -37.08
C GLU A 371 -8.20 3.78 -36.26
N GLU A 372 -8.85 4.78 -36.87
CA GLU A 372 -9.73 5.69 -36.12
C GLU A 372 -11.05 5.05 -35.66
N ARG A 373 -11.50 3.95 -36.29
CA ARG A 373 -12.82 3.36 -36.01
C ARG A 373 -12.83 2.17 -35.06
N ASP A 374 -11.73 1.41 -35.00
CA ASP A 374 -11.64 0.21 -34.17
C ASP A 374 -11.04 0.50 -32.78
N MET A 375 -10.23 1.57 -32.62
CA MET A 375 -9.73 2.01 -31.31
C MET A 375 -10.82 2.52 -30.36
N VAL A 376 -11.99 2.92 -30.87
CA VAL A 376 -13.12 3.34 -30.02
C VAL A 376 -13.80 2.11 -29.40
N LYS A 377 -13.82 0.96 -30.10
CA LYS A 377 -14.55 -0.23 -29.66
C LYS A 377 -13.74 -1.13 -28.74
N GLU A 378 -12.42 -1.19 -28.92
CA GLU A 378 -11.53 -2.02 -28.09
C GLU A 378 -11.31 -1.38 -26.69
N ASN A 379 -11.24 -0.04 -26.62
CA ASN A 379 -11.20 0.68 -25.34
C ASN A 379 -12.53 0.62 -24.56
N GLU A 380 -13.68 0.50 -25.24
CA GLU A 380 -14.98 0.29 -24.59
C GLU A 380 -15.12 -1.15 -24.04
N ALA A 381 -14.53 -2.14 -24.72
CA ALA A 381 -14.57 -3.55 -24.29
C ALA A 381 -13.58 -3.87 -23.16
N GLU A 382 -12.36 -3.31 -23.18
CA GLU A 382 -11.41 -3.46 -22.06
C GLU A 382 -11.92 -2.82 -20.76
N ALA A 383 -12.72 -1.74 -20.87
CA ALA A 383 -13.38 -1.13 -19.71
C ALA A 383 -14.50 -2.02 -19.10
N GLU A 384 -15.13 -2.88 -19.91
CA GLU A 384 -16.15 -3.84 -19.44
C GLU A 384 -15.53 -5.14 -18.90
N GLU A 385 -14.36 -5.55 -19.38
CA GLU A 385 -13.69 -6.78 -18.93
C GLU A 385 -12.95 -6.60 -17.58
N ASP A 386 -12.40 -5.42 -17.31
CA ASP A 386 -11.83 -5.05 -15.99
C ASP A 386 -12.91 -4.99 -14.88
N ASP A 387 -14.18 -4.79 -15.25
CA ASP A 387 -15.34 -4.78 -14.33
C ASP A 387 -15.80 -6.21 -13.94
N LEU A 388 -15.42 -7.24 -14.73
CA LEU A 388 -15.83 -8.64 -14.52
C LEU A 388 -14.86 -9.44 -13.63
N TYR A 389 -13.59 -9.04 -13.55
CA TYR A 389 -12.56 -9.77 -12.76
C TYR A 389 -12.38 -9.29 -11.31
N THR A 390 -13.14 -8.29 -10.85
CA THR A 390 -13.06 -7.84 -9.44
C THR A 390 -14.18 -8.34 -8.53
N SER A 391 -15.09 -9.17 -9.06
CA SER A 391 -16.31 -9.60 -8.36
C SER A 391 -16.23 -10.99 -7.70
N GLU A 392 -15.03 -11.51 -7.44
CA GLU A 392 -14.86 -12.68 -6.55
C GLU A 392 -14.48 -12.25 -5.12
N ASN A 393 -15.54 -12.09 -4.32
CA ASN A 393 -15.65 -12.48 -2.91
C ASN A 393 -14.39 -12.37 -2.03
N PHE A 394 -14.29 -11.23 -1.35
CA PHE A 394 -13.87 -11.23 0.05
C PHE A 394 -15.01 -10.64 0.89
N GLU A 395 -15.94 -11.50 1.29
CA GLU A 395 -16.88 -11.19 2.38
C GLU A 395 -16.05 -10.96 3.65
N MET A 396 -15.85 -9.69 4.03
CA MET A 396 -15.67 -9.41 5.46
C MET A 396 -17.05 -9.47 6.09
N GLY A 397 -17.24 -10.45 6.97
CA GLY A 397 -18.46 -10.58 7.75
C GLY A 397 -18.72 -9.30 8.54
N GLU A 398 -19.99 -8.96 8.73
CA GLU A 398 -20.40 -7.80 9.52
C GLU A 398 -19.82 -7.82 10.96
N ASP A 399 -19.43 -9.01 11.45
CA ASP A 399 -18.80 -9.23 12.74
C ASP A 399 -17.35 -8.68 12.84
N ASP A 400 -16.63 -8.53 11.72
CA ASP A 400 -15.27 -7.97 11.72
C ASP A 400 -15.29 -6.43 11.83
N LEU A 401 -16.42 -5.79 11.51
CA LEU A 401 -16.57 -4.33 11.57
C LEU A 401 -16.97 -3.81 12.96
N GLU A 402 -17.46 -4.66 13.85
CA GLU A 402 -17.75 -4.30 15.24
C GLU A 402 -16.54 -4.48 16.18
N ASN A 403 -15.50 -5.19 15.73
CA ASN A 403 -14.29 -5.47 16.52
C ASN A 403 -13.02 -4.68 16.12
N MET A 404 -13.09 -3.70 15.18
CA MET A 404 -11.99 -2.76 14.84
C MET A 404 -12.10 -1.40 15.54
#